data_AF-A0A522NLL2-F1
#
_entry.id   AF-A0A522NLL2-F1
#
_cell.length_a   1.000
_cell.length_b   1.000
_cell.length_c   1.000
_cell.angle_alpha   90.00
_cell.angle_beta   90.00
_cell.angle_gamma   90.00
#
_symmetry.space_group_name_H-M   'P 1'
#
loop_
_entity.id
_entity.type
_entity.pdbx_description
1 polymer ?
#
loop_
_entity_poly.entity_id
_entity_poly.type
_entity_poly.pdbx_seq_one_letter_code
_entity_poly.pdbx_strand_id
1 'polypeptide(L)'
;MEITGIVNDDRSRGPAAFRVFLRVYGVLTLAIFVLLFVGFLAQSPLLAEHGGALNWTIWNDVRCGSEHLHVPPMLMVIYMVWGVFLLRAAGDPHDYASFLNFTMWANLAHGLLMAVQAVTEIHHYWSKFLTDIPFVMILALGIYLWRRSDARSRPSQPVSDVAGPQ
;
A
#
# COMPACT_ATOMS: atom_id res chain seq x y z
N MET A 1 -25.45 29.92 30.70
CA MET A 1 -25.74 28.88 29.70
C MET A 1 -24.45 28.66 28.94
N GLU A 2 -23.66 27.71 29.44
CA GLU A 2 -22.30 27.42 29.02
C GLU A 2 -22.35 26.74 27.66
N ILE A 3 -21.80 27.38 26.62
CA ILE A 3 -21.59 26.74 25.31
C ILE A 3 -20.26 25.99 25.41
N THR A 4 -20.24 24.96 26.23
CA THR A 4 -19.12 24.04 26.40
C THR A 4 -19.38 22.82 25.53
N GLY A 5 -18.45 22.54 24.61
CA GLY A 5 -18.24 21.16 24.15
C GLY A 5 -18.85 20.77 22.81
N ILE A 6 -18.48 21.45 21.72
CA ILE A 6 -18.37 20.78 20.41
C ILE A 6 -17.10 21.22 19.67
N VAL A 7 -16.00 21.43 20.40
CA VAL A 7 -14.67 21.42 19.75
C VAL A 7 -14.37 19.94 19.47
N ASN A 8 -14.70 19.54 18.25
CA ASN A 8 -14.51 18.21 17.70
C ASN A 8 -13.19 17.56 18.15
N ASP A 9 -13.33 16.39 18.74
CA ASP A 9 -12.29 15.36 18.93
C ASP A 9 -11.82 14.75 17.58
N ASP A 10 -11.71 15.56 16.54
CA ASP A 10 -11.25 15.11 15.22
C ASP A 10 -9.71 15.10 15.14
N ARG A 11 -9.03 15.88 15.98
CA ARG A 11 -7.56 15.99 15.98
C ARG A 11 -6.86 14.74 16.53
N SER A 12 -7.51 14.01 17.45
CA SER A 12 -6.96 12.77 18.05
C SER A 12 -7.20 11.53 17.17
N ARG A 13 -8.22 11.57 16.31
CA ARG A 13 -8.60 10.47 15.41
C ARG A 13 -7.64 10.28 14.23
N GLY A 14 -7.02 11.34 13.72
CA GLY A 14 -6.14 11.28 12.55
C GLY A 14 -4.99 10.25 12.67
N PRO A 15 -4.19 10.28 13.75
CA PRO A 15 -3.11 9.33 13.96
C PRO A 15 -3.59 7.89 14.25
N ALA A 16 -4.75 7.73 14.91
CA ALA A 16 -5.33 6.41 15.18
C ALA A 16 -5.91 5.77 13.91
N ALA A 17 -6.64 6.55 13.10
CA ALA A 17 -7.24 6.10 11.86
C ALA A 17 -6.19 5.65 10.83
N PHE A 18 -5.07 6.39 10.70
CA PHE A 18 -3.99 5.99 9.80
C PHE A 18 -3.32 4.66 10.22
N ARG A 19 -3.12 4.46 11.54
CA ARG A 19 -2.60 3.19 12.06
C ARG A 19 -3.55 2.03 11.78
N VAL A 20 -4.86 2.23 11.99
CA VAL A 20 -5.87 1.21 11.63
C VAL A 20 -5.84 0.92 10.13
N PHE A 21 -5.77 1.96 9.29
CA PHE A 21 -5.65 1.82 7.84
C PHE A 21 -4.44 0.97 7.42
N LEU A 22 -3.25 1.29 7.94
CA LEU A 22 -2.04 0.50 7.65
C LEU A 22 -2.16 -0.95 8.16
N ARG A 23 -2.79 -1.19 9.32
CA ARG A 23 -3.02 -2.55 9.82
C ARG A 23 -3.93 -3.34 8.90
N VAL A 24 -5.09 -2.77 8.53
CA VAL A 24 -6.05 -3.43 7.65
C VAL A 24 -5.40 -3.73 6.31
N TYR A 25 -4.68 -2.77 5.73
CA TYR A 25 -4.01 -2.95 4.44
C TYR A 25 -2.88 -3.98 4.52
N GLY A 26 -2.09 -3.97 5.59
CA GLY A 26 -1.03 -4.96 5.84
C GLY A 26 -1.58 -6.37 6.02
N VAL A 27 -2.64 -6.55 6.82
CA VAL A 27 -3.31 -7.85 7.01
C VAL A 27 -3.91 -8.34 5.70
N LEU A 28 -4.60 -7.47 4.96
CA LEU A 28 -5.22 -7.82 3.69
C LEU A 28 -4.16 -8.27 2.67
N THR A 29 -3.08 -7.51 2.51
CA THR A 29 -1.94 -7.86 1.66
C THR A 29 -1.38 -9.22 2.06
N LEU A 30 -1.12 -9.43 3.35
CA LEU A 30 -0.53 -10.67 3.84
C LEU A 30 -1.47 -11.86 3.65
N ALA A 31 -2.76 -11.70 3.91
CA ALA A 31 -3.77 -12.74 3.69
C ALA A 31 -3.84 -13.15 2.21
N ILE A 32 -3.88 -12.19 1.30
CA ILE A 32 -3.89 -12.44 -0.15
C ILE A 32 -2.63 -13.18 -0.56
N PHE A 33 -1.45 -12.63 -0.29
CA PHE A 33 -0.20 -13.23 -0.77
C PHE A 33 0.14 -14.57 -0.11
N VAL A 34 -0.20 -14.78 1.17
CA VAL A 34 -0.05 -16.07 1.84
C VAL A 34 -0.99 -17.12 1.25
N LEU A 35 -2.27 -16.79 1.06
CA LEU A 35 -3.21 -17.71 0.45
C LEU A 35 -2.78 -18.10 -0.97
N LEU A 36 -2.29 -17.13 -1.75
CA LEU A 36 -1.77 -17.37 -3.08
C LEU A 36 -0.51 -18.22 -3.10
N PHE A 37 0.43 -17.97 -2.17
CA PHE A 37 1.66 -18.76 -2.07
C PHE A 37 1.38 -20.19 -1.62
N VAL A 38 0.43 -20.40 -0.70
CA VAL A 38 -0.04 -21.73 -0.33
C VAL A 38 -0.73 -22.40 -1.53
N GLY A 39 -1.56 -21.68 -2.28
CA GLY A 39 -2.19 -22.17 -3.51
C GLY A 39 -1.17 -22.56 -4.59
N PHE A 40 -0.06 -21.83 -4.68
CA PHE A 40 1.07 -22.11 -5.57
C PHE A 40 1.83 -23.38 -5.12
N LEU A 41 2.16 -23.48 -3.83
CA LEU A 41 2.81 -24.67 -3.27
C LEU A 41 1.93 -25.93 -3.41
N ALA A 42 0.61 -25.78 -3.30
CA ALA A 42 -0.35 -26.86 -3.48
C ALA A 42 -0.63 -27.23 -4.95
N GLN A 43 0.03 -26.56 -5.92
CA GLN A 43 -0.23 -26.72 -7.36
C GLN A 43 -1.74 -26.65 -7.71
N SER A 44 -2.47 -25.77 -7.02
CA SER A 44 -3.92 -25.76 -7.09
C SER A 44 -4.42 -25.38 -8.49
N PRO A 45 -5.43 -26.10 -9.03
CA PRO A 45 -5.99 -25.81 -10.36
C PRO A 45 -6.71 -24.45 -10.42
N LEU A 46 -6.91 -23.78 -9.28
CA LEU A 46 -7.48 -22.43 -9.20
C LEU A 46 -6.53 -21.34 -9.72
N LEU A 47 -5.25 -21.64 -9.86
CA LEU A 47 -4.22 -20.79 -10.46
C LEU A 47 -3.92 -21.18 -11.93
N ALA A 48 -4.59 -22.20 -12.47
CA ALA A 48 -4.33 -22.69 -13.82
C ALA A 48 -4.77 -21.67 -14.89
N GLU A 49 -3.95 -21.54 -15.94
CA GLU A 49 -4.13 -20.60 -17.06
C GLU A 49 -5.53 -20.68 -17.72
N HIS A 50 -6.12 -21.87 -17.78
CA HIS A 50 -7.36 -22.13 -18.52
C HIS A 50 -8.58 -22.27 -17.59
N GLY A 51 -8.90 -21.21 -16.84
CA GLY A 51 -10.14 -21.13 -16.04
C GLY A 51 -9.96 -20.97 -14.53
N GLY A 52 -8.73 -20.77 -14.05
CA GLY A 52 -8.48 -20.41 -12.66
C GLY A 52 -9.04 -19.03 -12.33
N ALA A 53 -10.08 -18.96 -11.49
CA ALA A 53 -10.69 -17.70 -11.06
C ALA A 53 -9.70 -16.73 -10.38
N LEU A 54 -8.55 -17.23 -9.90
CA LEU A 54 -7.48 -16.44 -9.28
C LEU A 54 -6.35 -16.03 -10.24
N ASN A 55 -6.38 -16.45 -11.52
CA ASN A 55 -5.40 -15.97 -12.51
C ASN A 55 -5.55 -14.45 -12.76
N TRP A 56 -6.79 -13.96 -12.76
CA TRP A 56 -7.14 -12.56 -12.92
C TRP A 56 -6.65 -11.65 -11.78
N THR A 57 -6.45 -12.18 -10.57
CA THR A 57 -6.08 -11.41 -9.37
C THR A 57 -4.58 -11.22 -9.20
N ILE A 58 -3.75 -11.93 -9.98
CA ILE A 58 -2.30 -11.95 -9.79
C ILE A 58 -1.68 -11.28 -10.99
N TRP A 59 -1.48 -12.00 -12.09
CA TRP A 59 -0.91 -11.47 -13.31
C TRP A 59 -1.43 -12.34 -14.47
N ASN A 60 -2.17 -11.77 -15.43
CA ASN A 60 -2.41 -12.38 -16.74
C ASN A 60 -1.07 -12.93 -17.27
N ASP A 61 -1.00 -14.23 -17.57
CA ASP A 61 0.19 -14.99 -17.98
C ASP A 61 1.16 -15.48 -16.86
N VAL A 62 0.70 -15.75 -15.62
CA VAL A 62 1.43 -16.69 -14.73
C VAL A 62 1.29 -18.10 -15.30
N ARG A 63 2.20 -18.49 -16.19
CA ARG A 63 2.19 -19.84 -16.77
C ARG A 63 2.52 -20.88 -15.70
N CYS A 64 1.56 -21.76 -15.43
CA CYS A 64 1.74 -22.87 -14.51
C CYS A 64 1.96 -24.14 -15.34
N GLY A 65 3.22 -24.37 -15.68
CA GLY A 65 3.68 -25.45 -16.55
C GLY A 65 5.20 -25.49 -16.56
N SER A 66 5.79 -26.59 -17.00
CA SER A 66 7.21 -26.98 -16.88
C SER A 66 8.27 -26.04 -17.47
N GLU A 67 7.93 -24.80 -17.80
CA GLU A 67 8.88 -23.75 -18.20
C GLU A 67 9.02 -22.71 -17.07
N HIS A 68 9.92 -23.01 -16.13
CA HIS A 68 10.71 -22.11 -15.29
C HIS A 68 10.21 -20.65 -15.06
N LEU A 69 9.05 -20.45 -14.42
CA LEU A 69 8.66 -19.14 -13.89
C LEU A 69 9.13 -18.97 -12.45
N HIS A 70 10.39 -18.55 -12.31
CA HIS A 70 11.01 -18.24 -11.03
C HIS A 70 10.52 -16.91 -10.43
N VAL A 71 9.94 -16.01 -11.24
CA VAL A 71 9.61 -14.63 -10.87
C VAL A 71 8.37 -14.49 -9.97
N PRO A 72 7.22 -15.17 -10.24
CA PRO A 72 6.02 -15.04 -9.41
C PRO A 72 6.24 -15.39 -7.93
N PRO A 73 6.87 -16.54 -7.56
CA PRO A 73 7.12 -16.85 -6.16
C PRO A 73 8.12 -15.88 -5.50
N MET A 74 9.11 -15.35 -6.26
CA MET A 74 10.01 -14.32 -5.74
C MET A 74 9.24 -13.04 -5.36
N LEU A 75 8.37 -12.55 -6.26
CA LEU A 75 7.54 -11.36 -5.99
C LEU A 75 6.56 -11.58 -4.84
N MET A 76 5.93 -12.75 -4.75
CA MET A 76 5.04 -13.10 -3.64
C MET A 76 5.73 -12.95 -2.28
N VAL A 77 6.95 -13.48 -2.15
CA VAL A 77 7.74 -13.37 -0.92
C VAL A 77 8.07 -11.91 -0.61
N ILE A 78 8.43 -11.10 -1.62
CA ILE A 78 8.66 -9.66 -1.44
C ILE A 78 7.40 -8.96 -0.90
N TYR A 79 6.22 -9.25 -1.46
CA TYR A 79 4.97 -8.66 -0.99
C TYR A 79 4.56 -9.12 0.41
N MET A 80 4.87 -10.36 0.79
CA MET A 80 4.69 -10.81 2.18
C MET A 80 5.56 -10.02 3.15
N VAL A 81 6.85 -9.87 2.84
CA VAL A 81 7.77 -9.08 3.67
C VAL A 81 7.29 -7.63 3.74
N TRP A 82 6.89 -7.06 2.62
CA TRP A 82 6.30 -5.72 2.55
C TRP A 82 5.06 -5.58 3.44
N GLY A 83 4.15 -6.56 3.42
CA GLY A 83 2.99 -6.62 4.32
C GLY A 83 3.36 -6.65 5.80
N VAL A 84 4.38 -7.41 6.19
CA VAL A 84 4.90 -7.44 7.57
C VAL A 84 5.47 -6.07 7.98
N PHE A 85 6.21 -5.41 7.09
CA PHE A 85 6.74 -4.08 7.36
C PHE A 85 5.64 -3.01 7.45
N LEU A 86 4.56 -3.13 6.68
CA LEU A 86 3.37 -2.28 6.83
C LEU A 86 2.71 -2.46 8.21
N LEU A 87 2.62 -3.70 8.70
CA LEU A 87 2.10 -3.98 10.05
C LEU A 87 2.99 -3.40 11.15
N ARG A 88 4.32 -3.45 10.97
CA ARG A 88 5.28 -2.80 11.89
C ARG A 88 5.16 -1.28 11.86
N ALA A 89 5.09 -0.69 10.67
CA ALA A 89 4.88 0.74 10.48
C ALA A 89 3.54 1.23 11.05
N ALA A 90 2.55 0.35 11.17
CA ALA A 90 1.29 0.70 11.83
C ALA A 90 1.38 0.78 13.37
N GLY A 91 2.43 0.20 13.96
CA GLY A 91 2.75 0.35 15.39
C GLY A 91 3.34 1.73 15.67
N ASP A 92 4.41 2.08 14.96
CA ASP A 92 5.05 3.39 15.00
C ASP A 92 5.31 3.93 13.59
N PRO A 93 4.44 4.79 13.05
CA PRO A 93 4.61 5.33 11.71
C PRO A 93 5.81 6.27 11.56
N HIS A 94 6.29 6.89 12.64
CA HIS A 94 7.36 7.88 12.58
C HIS A 94 8.72 7.21 12.41
N ASP A 95 8.95 6.11 13.12
CA ASP A 95 10.18 5.31 12.99
C ASP A 95 10.32 4.66 11.61
N TYR A 96 9.21 4.44 10.90
CA TYR A 96 9.18 3.84 9.56
C TYR A 96 8.88 4.85 8.45
N ALA A 97 9.10 6.15 8.69
CA ALA A 97 8.76 7.21 7.74
C ALA A 97 9.48 7.08 6.38
N SER A 98 10.72 6.60 6.35
CA SER A 98 11.48 6.37 5.10
C SER A 98 10.87 5.25 4.27
N PHE A 99 10.48 4.15 4.90
CA PHE A 99 9.78 3.02 4.28
C PHE A 99 8.40 3.43 3.75
N LEU A 100 7.63 4.18 4.54
CA LEU A 100 6.33 4.70 4.11
C LEU A 100 6.48 5.67 2.94
N ASN A 101 7.50 6.53 2.94
CA ASN A 101 7.77 7.46 1.83
C ASN A 101 8.18 6.72 0.56
N PHE A 102 9.05 5.71 0.66
CA PHE A 102 9.38 4.83 -0.47
C PHE A 102 8.12 4.14 -0.99
N THR A 103 7.32 3.57 -0.09
CA THR A 103 6.07 2.88 -0.44
C THR A 103 5.12 3.82 -1.17
N MET A 104 4.95 5.06 -0.71
CA MET A 104 4.11 6.06 -1.34
C MET A 104 4.59 6.38 -2.77
N TRP A 105 5.87 6.69 -2.96
CA TRP A 105 6.41 7.06 -4.27
C TRP A 105 6.45 5.88 -5.25
N ALA A 106 6.82 4.69 -4.77
CA ALA A 106 6.85 3.48 -5.58
C ALA A 106 5.43 3.14 -6.08
N ASN A 107 4.42 3.17 -5.19
CA ASN A 107 3.04 2.90 -5.58
C ASN A 107 2.46 3.99 -6.50
N LEU A 108 2.83 5.26 -6.30
CA LEU A 108 2.41 6.35 -7.18
C LEU A 108 3.01 6.21 -8.59
N ALA A 109 4.32 5.98 -8.69
CA ALA A 109 4.99 5.78 -9.98
C ALA A 109 4.48 4.52 -10.69
N HIS A 110 4.28 3.43 -9.94
CA HIS A 110 3.73 2.19 -10.46
C HIS A 110 2.29 2.36 -10.95
N GLY A 111 1.42 3.01 -10.16
CA GLY A 111 0.04 3.30 -10.55
C GLY A 111 -0.05 4.23 -11.75
N LEU A 112 0.84 5.23 -11.86
CA LEU A 112 0.91 6.11 -13.04
C LEU A 112 1.34 5.33 -14.29
N LEU A 113 2.33 4.45 -14.18
CA LEU A 113 2.75 3.60 -15.29
C LEU A 113 1.59 2.69 -15.75
N MET A 114 0.89 2.04 -14.80
CA MET A 114 -0.28 1.23 -15.10
C MET A 114 -1.40 2.05 -15.76
N ALA A 115 -1.62 3.29 -15.33
CA ALA A 115 -2.60 4.18 -15.93
C ALA A 115 -2.26 4.51 -17.38
N VAL A 116 -0.99 4.81 -17.68
CA VAL A 116 -0.52 5.06 -19.05
C VAL A 116 -0.69 3.81 -19.92
N GLN A 117 -0.23 2.65 -19.44
CA GLN A 117 -0.34 1.36 -20.16
C GLN A 117 -1.79 1.00 -20.46
N ALA A 118 -2.70 1.27 -19.53
CA ALA A 118 -4.11 1.00 -19.73
C ALA A 118 -4.76 1.92 -20.76
N VAL A 119 -4.39 3.21 -20.80
CA VAL A 119 -4.87 4.13 -21.83
C VAL A 119 -4.40 3.68 -23.22
N THR A 120 -3.20 3.10 -23.33
CA THR A 120 -2.66 2.62 -24.61
C THR A 120 -3.18 1.24 -25.03
N GLU A 121 -3.52 0.35 -24.09
CA GLU A 121 -3.88 -1.07 -24.35
C GLU A 121 -5.28 -1.43 -23.79
N ILE A 122 -6.25 -0.54 -23.96
CA ILE A 122 -7.60 -0.63 -23.37
C ILE A 122 -8.34 -1.91 -23.78
N HIS A 123 -8.09 -2.51 -24.94
CA HIS A 123 -8.85 -3.68 -25.39
C HIS A 123 -8.50 -5.01 -24.68
N HIS A 124 -7.39 -5.09 -23.91
CA HIS A 124 -6.94 -6.34 -23.27
C HIS A 124 -6.93 -6.31 -21.73
N TYR A 125 -6.98 -5.13 -21.10
CA TYR A 125 -6.67 -4.95 -19.67
C TYR A 125 -7.84 -4.46 -18.78
N TRP A 126 -9.06 -4.45 -19.29
CA TRP A 126 -10.20 -3.76 -18.65
C TRP A 126 -10.53 -4.18 -17.22
N SER A 127 -10.51 -5.46 -16.88
CA SER A 127 -10.93 -5.92 -15.53
C SER A 127 -9.79 -5.91 -14.48
N LYS A 128 -8.51 -5.76 -14.90
CA LYS A 128 -7.36 -5.49 -14.01
C LYS A 128 -7.22 -4.01 -13.64
N PHE A 129 -7.68 -3.12 -14.52
CA PHE A 129 -7.66 -1.67 -14.33
C PHE A 129 -8.47 -1.22 -13.12
N LEU A 130 -9.56 -1.94 -12.81
CA LEU A 130 -10.53 -1.51 -11.81
C LEU A 130 -10.18 -1.92 -10.38
N THR A 131 -9.26 -2.87 -10.18
CA THR A 131 -8.91 -3.41 -8.85
C THR A 131 -7.52 -3.00 -8.42
N ASP A 132 -6.50 -3.14 -9.27
CA ASP A 132 -5.10 -3.00 -8.84
C ASP A 132 -4.66 -1.54 -8.75
N ILE A 133 -5.07 -0.71 -9.71
CA ILE A 133 -4.78 0.72 -9.72
C ILE A 133 -5.38 1.43 -8.50
N PRO A 134 -6.68 1.28 -8.17
CA PRO A 134 -7.20 1.88 -6.95
C PRO A 134 -6.54 1.29 -5.70
N PHE A 135 -6.16 0.01 -5.68
CA PHE A 135 -5.51 -0.61 -4.53
C PHE A 135 -4.15 0.02 -4.19
N VAL A 136 -3.30 0.28 -5.20
CA VAL A 136 -1.99 0.95 -4.98
C VAL A 136 -2.14 2.45 -4.75
N MET A 137 -3.09 3.10 -5.43
CA MET A 137 -3.31 4.54 -5.32
C MET A 137 -3.94 4.93 -3.97
N ILE A 138 -4.84 4.11 -3.42
CA ILE A 138 -5.42 4.32 -2.08
C ILE A 138 -4.33 4.26 -1.02
N LEU A 139 -3.39 3.31 -1.12
CA LEU A 139 -2.26 3.24 -0.18
C LEU A 139 -1.38 4.48 -0.27
N ALA A 140 -1.00 4.88 -1.48
CA ALA A 140 -0.19 6.09 -1.70
C ALA A 140 -0.90 7.33 -1.16
N LEU A 141 -2.20 7.47 -1.40
CA LEU A 141 -3.02 8.58 -0.92
C LEU A 141 -3.11 8.58 0.62
N GLY A 142 -3.33 7.42 1.24
CA GLY A 142 -3.39 7.28 2.70
C GLY A 142 -2.09 7.74 3.37
N ILE A 143 -0.94 7.33 2.83
CA ILE A 143 0.38 7.76 3.34
C ILE A 143 0.61 9.26 3.10
N TYR A 144 0.23 9.79 1.93
CA TYR A 144 0.36 11.21 1.62
C TYR A 144 -0.47 12.09 2.57
N LEU A 145 -1.73 11.71 2.84
CA LEU A 145 -2.62 12.44 3.74
C LEU A 145 -2.11 12.44 5.19
N TRP A 146 -1.56 11.31 5.65
CA TRP A 146 -0.91 11.25 6.96
C TRP A 146 0.28 12.20 7.03
N ARG A 147 1.20 12.16 6.05
CA ARG A 147 2.38 13.05 6.01
C ARG A 147 2.00 14.53 6.02
N ARG A 148 0.98 14.91 5.24
CA ARG A 148 0.49 16.30 5.21
C ARG A 148 -0.12 16.73 6.54
N SER A 149 -0.73 15.80 7.27
CA SER A 149 -1.31 16.08 8.57
C SER A 149 -0.22 16.25 9.64
N ASP A 150 0.81 15.39 9.63
CA ASP A 150 1.97 15.52 10.52
C ASP A 150 2.73 16.84 10.31
N ALA A 151 2.96 17.24 9.05
CA ALA A 151 3.62 18.50 8.72
C ALA A 151 2.85 19.74 9.21
N ARG A 152 1.52 19.67 9.29
CA ARG A 152 0.67 20.74 9.83
C ARG A 152 0.63 20.75 11.37
N SER A 153 0.85 19.60 12.00
CA SER A 153 0.85 19.45 13.45
C SER A 153 2.16 19.88 14.10
N ARG A 154 3.27 19.90 13.36
CA ARG A 154 4.54 20.45 13.84
C ARG A 154 4.43 21.96 13.94
N PRO A 155 4.49 22.55 15.16
CA PRO A 155 4.59 24.00 15.30
C PRO A 155 5.84 24.44 14.55
N SER A 156 5.73 25.45 13.69
CA SER A 156 6.89 26.15 13.15
C SER A 156 7.71 26.62 14.35
N GLN A 157 8.80 25.91 14.67
CA GLN A 157 9.81 26.42 15.58
C GLN A 157 10.19 27.79 15.02
N PRO A 158 9.96 28.89 15.75
CA PRO A 158 10.56 30.15 15.39
C PRO A 158 12.06 29.88 15.30
N VAL A 159 12.69 30.30 14.22
CA VAL A 159 14.15 30.42 14.20
C VAL A 159 14.49 31.49 15.23
N SER A 160 14.60 31.08 16.50
CA SER A 160 15.09 31.90 17.60
C SER A 160 16.46 31.35 17.99
N ASP A 161 17.45 32.24 17.92
CA ASP A 161 18.86 32.11 18.31
C ASP A 161 19.82 31.38 17.36
N VAL A 162 20.09 32.04 16.22
CA VAL A 162 21.49 32.31 15.84
C VAL A 162 21.78 33.76 16.19
N ALA A 163 21.75 34.08 17.48
CA ALA A 163 22.39 35.25 18.06
C ALA A 163 23.45 34.72 19.03
N GLY A 164 24.54 34.20 18.46
CA GLY A 164 25.78 33.98 19.20
C GLY A 164 26.43 35.35 19.48
N PRO A 165 26.93 35.63 20.70
CA PRO A 165 27.37 36.97 21.11
C PRO A 165 28.65 37.43 20.39
N GLN A 166 28.78 38.77 20.39
CA GLN A 166 29.94 39.62 20.07
C GLN A 166 31.31 38.99 20.34
#